data_AF-A0A925NM35-F1
#
_entry.id   AF-A0A925NM35-F1
#
_cell.length_a   1.000
_cell.length_b   1.000
_cell.length_c   1.000
_cell.angle_alpha   90.00
_cell.angle_beta   90.00
_cell.angle_gamma   90.00
#
_symmetry.space_group_name_H-M   'P 1'
#
loop_
_entity.id
_entity.type
_entity.pdbx_description
1 polymer ?
#
loop_
_entity_poly.entity_id
_entity_poly.type
_entity_poly.pdbx_seq_one_letter_code
_entity_poly.pdbx_strand_id
1 'polypeptide(L)'
;PLQRLVQRVQEIKPDFSLTQLKTMLDKQAPGGFFVIYPTYKTPDNSDDPQLNITRVTEGASLPAWLNLAIAIDGMPKPIADETTQRDEPNYNWQNVVGGNPGGGEHWTEVSGKIVWTPGTGFGPCLGDLRISRQTVSNYQAQ
;
A
#
# COMPACT_ATOMS: atom_id res chain seq x y z
N PRO A 1 9.42 18.38 10.01
CA PRO A 1 8.20 17.87 9.32
C PRO A 1 7.36 18.98 8.68
N LEU A 2 6.85 19.94 9.48
CA LEU A 2 6.01 21.04 8.98
C LEU A 2 6.73 21.97 7.98
N GLN A 3 8.01 22.28 8.20
CA GLN A 3 8.79 23.09 7.25
C GLN A 3 8.89 22.45 5.86
N ARG A 4 8.98 21.13 5.77
CA ARG A 4 8.99 20.43 4.47
C ARG A 4 7.63 20.54 3.77
N LEU A 5 6.53 20.49 4.52
CA LEU A 5 5.19 20.71 3.97
C LEU A 5 5.03 22.15 3.46
N VAL A 6 5.52 23.14 4.22
CA VAL A 6 5.54 24.55 3.76
C VAL A 6 6.32 24.66 2.45
N GLN A 7 7.50 24.05 2.36
CA GLN A 7 8.31 24.07 1.14
C GLN A 7 7.56 23.47 -0.06
N ARG A 8 6.84 22.35 0.12
CA ARG A 8 6.03 21.75 -0.95
C ARG A 8 4.88 22.65 -1.39
N VAL A 9 4.23 23.33 -0.45
CA VAL A 9 3.15 24.28 -0.78
C VAL A 9 3.71 25.53 -1.47
N GLN A 10 4.95 25.94 -1.13
CA GLN A 10 5.66 27.04 -1.78
C GLN A 10 6.00 26.77 -3.24
N GLU A 11 6.05 25.52 -3.69
CA GLU A 11 6.16 25.18 -5.13
C GLU A 11 4.94 25.67 -5.93
N ILE A 12 3.79 25.82 -5.27
CA ILE A 12 2.53 26.31 -5.86
C ILE A 12 2.34 27.80 -5.55
N LYS A 13 2.58 28.20 -4.29
CA LYS A 13 2.37 29.56 -3.80
C LYS A 13 3.62 30.06 -3.06
N PRO A 14 4.57 30.73 -3.74
CA PRO A 14 5.89 31.07 -3.18
C PRO A 14 5.87 31.91 -1.89
N ASP A 15 4.85 32.76 -1.72
CA ASP A 15 4.65 33.62 -0.55
C ASP A 15 4.00 32.89 0.65
N PHE A 16 3.68 31.59 0.51
CA PHE A 16 3.06 30.82 1.58
C PHE A 16 4.01 30.63 2.77
N SER A 17 3.47 30.80 3.97
CA SER A 17 4.23 30.83 5.23
C SER A 17 3.84 29.71 6.19
N LEU A 18 4.74 29.40 7.13
CA LEU A 18 4.46 28.44 8.20
C LEU A 18 3.27 28.86 9.07
N THR A 19 3.08 30.16 9.29
CA THR A 19 1.94 30.68 10.05
C THR A 19 0.63 30.36 9.35
N GLN A 20 0.56 30.57 8.03
CA GLN A 20 -0.63 30.22 7.24
C GLN A 20 -0.90 28.71 7.27
N LEU A 21 0.14 27.87 7.15
CA LEU A 21 -0.02 26.42 7.27
C LEU A 21 -0.62 26.02 8.62
N LYS A 22 -0.09 26.56 9.72
CA LYS A 22 -0.62 26.28 11.06
C LYS A 22 -2.08 26.72 11.18
N THR A 23 -2.40 27.95 10.77
CA THR A 23 -3.79 28.43 10.80
C THR A 23 -4.73 27.57 9.95
N MET A 24 -4.26 27.03 8.81
CA MET A 24 -5.06 26.09 8.01
C MET A 24 -5.30 24.76 8.74
N LEU A 25 -4.28 24.21 9.38
CA LEU A 25 -4.34 22.95 10.13
C LEU A 25 -5.14 23.08 11.43
N ASP A 26 -5.01 24.20 12.15
CA ASP A 26 -5.69 24.46 13.43
C ASP A 26 -7.22 24.57 13.26
N LYS A 27 -7.68 24.92 12.05
CA LYS A 27 -9.10 24.92 11.69
C LYS A 27 -9.66 23.51 11.43
N GLN A 28 -8.80 22.50 11.32
CA GLN A 28 -9.22 21.13 11.07
C GLN A 28 -9.47 20.38 12.37
N ALA A 29 -10.41 19.44 12.33
CA ALA A 29 -10.56 18.48 13.41
C ALA A 29 -9.28 17.63 13.56
N PRO A 30 -8.87 17.28 14.79
CA PRO A 30 -7.70 16.44 15.00
C PRO A 30 -7.90 15.04 14.41
N GLY A 31 -6.86 14.53 13.75
CA GLY A 31 -6.82 13.20 13.17
C GLY A 31 -7.51 13.07 11.80
N GLY A 32 -7.01 12.14 10.99
CA GLY A 32 -7.52 11.85 9.65
C GLY A 32 -6.53 12.16 8.53
N PHE A 33 -6.93 11.86 7.30
CA PHE A 33 -6.19 12.18 6.09
C PHE A 33 -6.71 13.49 5.51
N PHE A 34 -5.82 14.42 5.21
CA PHE A 34 -6.14 15.74 4.66
C PHE A 34 -5.36 15.95 3.38
N VAL A 35 -5.99 16.57 2.39
CA VAL A 35 -5.34 16.98 1.16
C VAL A 35 -5.35 18.50 1.09
N ILE A 36 -4.17 19.07 0.84
CA ILE A 36 -4.00 20.49 0.54
C ILE A 36 -3.89 20.62 -0.98
N TYR A 37 -4.72 21.44 -1.60
CA TYR A 37 -4.75 21.61 -3.05
C TYR A 37 -5.03 23.06 -3.45
N PRO A 38 -4.51 23.52 -4.61
CA PRO A 38 -4.84 24.83 -5.14
C PRO A 38 -6.16 24.82 -5.91
N THR A 39 -6.87 25.93 -5.87
CA THR A 39 -7.92 26.29 -6.82
C THR A 39 -7.52 27.58 -7.52
N TYR A 40 -7.71 27.62 -8.83
CA TYR A 40 -7.37 28.78 -9.64
C TYR A 40 -8.66 29.50 -10.04
N LYS A 41 -8.58 30.82 -10.18
CA LYS A 41 -9.72 31.63 -10.64
C LYS A 41 -9.87 31.56 -12.16
N THR A 42 -8.76 31.38 -12.86
CA THR A 42 -8.73 31.38 -14.32
C THR A 42 -8.83 29.96 -14.87
N PRO A 43 -9.52 29.74 -16.01
CA PRO A 43 -9.68 28.40 -16.60
C PRO A 43 -8.37 27.76 -17.06
N ASP A 44 -7.34 28.57 -17.32
CA ASP A 44 -6.00 28.13 -17.73
C ASP A 44 -5.08 27.82 -16.54
N ASN A 45 -5.58 27.95 -15.31
CA ASN A 45 -4.87 27.64 -14.05
C ASN A 45 -3.54 28.39 -13.88
N SER A 46 -3.39 29.58 -14.47
CA SER A 46 -2.13 30.31 -14.51
C SER A 46 -1.94 31.28 -13.35
N ASP A 47 -3.03 31.86 -12.81
CA ASP A 47 -2.93 32.97 -11.86
C ASP A 47 -3.58 32.70 -10.49
N ASP A 48 -2.91 33.23 -9.46
CA ASP A 48 -3.34 33.34 -8.06
C ASP A 48 -3.93 32.06 -7.43
N PRO A 49 -3.10 31.02 -7.19
CA PRO A 49 -3.57 29.81 -6.51
C PRO A 49 -4.10 30.13 -5.11
N GLN A 50 -5.37 29.78 -4.89
CA GLN A 50 -6.01 29.77 -3.57
C GLN A 50 -5.86 28.37 -2.98
N LEU A 51 -5.19 28.27 -1.83
CA LEU A 51 -4.94 26.98 -1.19
C LEU A 51 -6.11 26.58 -0.30
N ASN A 52 -6.65 25.40 -0.55
CA ASN A 52 -7.70 24.78 0.24
C ASN A 52 -7.17 23.54 0.96
N ILE A 53 -7.81 23.20 2.07
CA ILE A 53 -7.58 21.95 2.79
C ILE A 53 -8.92 21.27 3.00
N THR A 54 -8.99 19.99 2.63
CA THR A 54 -10.19 19.19 2.81
C THR A 54 -9.81 17.88 3.48
N ARG A 55 -10.63 17.48 4.46
CA ARG A 55 -10.54 16.14 5.05
C ARG A 55 -11.06 15.13 4.04
N VAL A 56 -10.27 14.10 3.79
CA VAL A 56 -10.66 13.00 2.93
C VAL A 56 -11.51 12.02 3.74
N THR A 57 -12.80 12.03 3.45
CA THR A 57 -13.78 11.05 3.93
C THR A 57 -14.58 10.55 2.75
N GLU A 58 -15.26 9.41 2.93
CA GLU A 58 -16.24 8.94 1.96
C GLU A 58 -17.28 10.05 1.69
N GLY A 59 -17.46 10.43 0.43
CA GLY A 59 -18.33 11.55 0.04
C GLY A 59 -17.75 12.96 0.20
N ALA A 60 -16.45 13.12 0.50
CA ALA A 60 -15.82 14.44 0.52
C ALA A 60 -15.90 15.12 -0.87
N SER A 61 -16.41 16.35 -0.91
CA SER A 61 -16.44 17.15 -2.14
C SER A 61 -15.03 17.66 -2.45
N LEU A 62 -14.34 16.93 -3.32
CA LEU A 62 -13.03 17.29 -3.84
C LEU A 62 -13.18 17.74 -5.30
N PRO A 63 -12.28 18.61 -5.80
CA PRO A 63 -12.27 18.97 -7.21
C PRO A 63 -12.20 17.71 -8.10
N ALA A 64 -12.88 17.71 -9.24
CA ALA A 64 -12.96 16.54 -10.13
C ALA A 64 -11.60 16.04 -10.65
N TRP A 65 -10.60 16.92 -10.70
CA TRP A 65 -9.22 16.55 -11.05
C TRP A 65 -8.48 15.85 -9.92
N LEU A 66 -8.93 16.03 -8.68
CA LEU A 66 -8.41 15.41 -7.47
C LEU A 66 -9.25 14.16 -7.14
N ASN A 67 -9.09 13.11 -7.95
CA ASN A 67 -9.73 11.83 -7.67
C ASN A 67 -9.01 11.14 -6.51
N LEU A 68 -9.76 10.77 -5.47
CA LEU A 68 -9.25 9.88 -4.44
C LEU A 68 -8.88 8.53 -5.06
N ALA A 69 -7.93 7.82 -4.45
CA ALA A 69 -7.62 6.46 -4.82
C ALA A 69 -8.93 5.65 -4.91
N ILE A 70 -9.26 5.16 -6.10
CA ILE A 70 -10.31 4.16 -6.21
C ILE A 70 -9.71 2.93 -5.53
N ALA A 71 -10.47 2.32 -4.62
CA ALA A 71 -10.08 1.04 -4.05
C ALA A 71 -9.78 0.07 -5.22
N ILE A 72 -8.77 -0.79 -5.07
CA ILE A 72 -8.39 -1.77 -6.08
C ILE A 72 -9.67 -2.45 -6.62
N ASP A 73 -10.05 -2.11 -7.84
CA ASP A 73 -11.30 -2.49 -8.49
C ASP A 73 -11.11 -3.69 -9.43
N GLY A 74 -9.86 -3.97 -9.77
CA GLY A 74 -9.48 -5.15 -10.53
C GLY A 74 -9.70 -6.44 -9.75
N MET A 75 -10.12 -7.47 -10.48
CA MET A 75 -10.08 -8.83 -9.96
C MET A 75 -8.62 -9.33 -9.93
N PRO A 76 -8.18 -10.00 -8.84
CA PRO A 76 -6.83 -10.54 -8.75
C PRO A 76 -6.59 -11.61 -9.82
N LYS A 77 -5.46 -11.49 -10.53
CA LYS A 77 -5.03 -12.42 -11.57
C LYS A 77 -3.70 -13.08 -11.20
N PRO A 78 -3.62 -14.42 -11.19
CA PRO A 78 -2.33 -15.09 -11.07
C PRO A 78 -1.49 -14.79 -12.31
N ILE A 79 -0.23 -14.39 -12.11
CA ILE A 79 0.73 -14.09 -13.19
C ILE A 79 1.72 -15.25 -13.37
N ALA A 80 2.16 -15.80 -12.24
CA ALA A 80 3.14 -16.87 -12.22
C ALA A 80 2.97 -17.71 -10.95
N ASP A 81 3.18 -19.00 -11.09
CA ASP A 81 3.41 -19.91 -9.97
C ASP A 81 4.93 -20.08 -9.82
N GLU A 82 5.44 -19.94 -8.60
CA GLU A 82 6.81 -20.32 -8.29
C GLU A 82 6.90 -21.86 -8.31
N THR A 83 7.90 -22.39 -9.00
CA THR A 83 8.16 -23.84 -9.04
C THR A 83 8.35 -24.37 -7.61
N THR A 84 7.65 -25.44 -7.26
CA THR A 84 7.83 -26.10 -5.97
C THR A 84 9.28 -26.56 -5.84
N GLN A 85 9.96 -26.06 -4.82
CA GLN A 85 11.30 -26.49 -4.44
C GLN A 85 11.18 -27.44 -3.26
N ARG A 86 11.89 -28.56 -3.35
CA ARG A 86 12.01 -29.57 -2.30
C ARG A 86 13.44 -29.57 -1.79
N ASP A 87 13.62 -29.51 -0.48
CA ASP A 87 14.94 -29.71 0.13
C ASP A 87 15.37 -31.20 0.09
N GLU A 88 16.62 -31.46 0.48
CA GLU A 88 17.10 -32.83 0.61
C GLU A 88 16.31 -33.57 1.71
N PRO A 89 15.92 -34.83 1.46
CA PRO A 89 15.18 -35.61 2.44
C PRO A 89 16.00 -35.78 3.72
N ASN A 90 15.37 -35.48 4.86
CA ASN A 90 15.89 -35.78 6.17
C ASN A 90 15.20 -37.05 6.71
N TYR A 91 15.95 -37.88 7.42
CA TYR A 91 15.49 -39.17 7.93
C TYR A 91 15.40 -39.24 9.45
N ASN A 92 15.80 -38.17 10.14
CA ASN A 92 15.91 -38.14 11.60
C ASN A 92 14.73 -37.39 12.27
N TRP A 93 14.25 -37.87 13.42
CA TRP A 93 13.35 -37.14 14.33
C TRP A 93 11.94 -36.79 13.81
N GLN A 94 11.25 -37.71 13.14
CA GLN A 94 9.89 -37.48 12.60
C GLN A 94 8.78 -37.20 13.66
N ASN A 95 8.98 -37.54 14.93
CA ASN A 95 7.97 -37.37 15.98
C ASN A 95 8.59 -36.99 17.33
N VAL A 96 8.45 -35.72 17.76
CA VAL A 96 8.79 -35.28 19.13
C VAL A 96 7.52 -35.24 19.99
N VAL A 97 6.73 -36.31 19.97
CA VAL A 97 5.64 -36.51 20.94
C VAL A 97 5.85 -37.86 21.60
N GLY A 98 6.19 -37.87 22.88
CA GLY A 98 6.14 -39.08 23.71
C GLY A 98 7.39 -39.97 23.76
N GLY A 99 8.51 -39.59 23.14
CA GLY A 99 9.82 -40.19 23.45
C GLY A 99 10.10 -41.53 22.76
N ASN A 100 10.31 -41.50 21.45
CA ASN A 100 11.47 -42.04 20.73
C ASN A 100 11.11 -41.95 19.23
N PRO A 101 11.57 -40.94 18.48
CA PRO A 101 11.14 -40.77 17.11
C PRO A 101 11.59 -41.96 16.26
N GLY A 102 10.64 -42.66 15.64
CA GLY A 102 10.95 -43.54 14.52
C GLY A 102 11.63 -42.75 13.39
N GLY A 103 12.58 -43.38 12.71
CA GLY A 103 13.17 -42.81 11.51
C GLY A 103 12.20 -42.90 10.33
N GLY A 104 12.28 -41.94 9.42
CA GLY A 104 11.51 -41.94 8.18
C GLY A 104 11.72 -40.65 7.38
N GLU A 105 11.42 -40.73 6.09
CA GLU A 105 11.64 -39.62 5.16
C GLU A 105 10.69 -38.44 5.46
N HIS A 106 11.27 -37.26 5.69
CA HIS A 106 10.55 -35.99 5.73
C HIS A 106 11.32 -34.93 4.95
N TRP A 107 10.59 -33.96 4.40
CA TRP A 107 11.13 -32.90 3.57
C TRP A 107 10.28 -31.65 3.68
N THR A 108 10.87 -30.51 3.35
CA THR A 108 10.20 -29.23 3.24
C THR A 108 9.96 -28.90 1.78
N GLU A 109 8.73 -28.51 1.46
CA GLU A 109 8.38 -27.92 0.17
C GLU A 109 8.13 -26.43 0.32
N VAL A 110 8.72 -25.65 -0.58
CA VAL A 110 8.42 -24.22 -0.74
C VAL A 110 7.78 -24.02 -2.10
N SER A 111 6.60 -23.43 -2.11
CA SER A 111 5.91 -23.01 -3.34
C SER A 111 5.35 -21.60 -3.16
N GLY A 112 4.99 -20.95 -4.27
CA GLY A 112 4.49 -19.58 -4.20
C GLY A 112 3.65 -19.19 -5.40
N LYS A 113 2.91 -18.10 -5.25
CA LYS A 113 2.11 -17.49 -6.31
C LYS A 113 2.36 -15.99 -6.36
N ILE A 114 2.53 -15.48 -7.57
CA ILE A 114 2.59 -14.06 -7.88
C ILE A 114 1.23 -13.65 -8.44
N VAL A 115 0.56 -12.73 -7.76
CA VAL A 115 -0.79 -12.26 -8.09
C VAL A 115 -0.74 -10.76 -8.37
N TRP A 116 -1.32 -10.35 -9.49
CA TRP A 116 -1.53 -8.96 -9.85
C TRP A 116 -2.98 -8.59 -9.75
N THR A 117 -3.26 -7.49 -9.07
CA THR A 117 -4.59 -6.91 -9.01
C THR A 117 -4.52 -5.53 -9.65
N PRO A 118 -5.09 -5.33 -10.86
CA PRO A 118 -5.06 -4.01 -11.49
C PRO A 118 -5.87 -3.01 -10.64
N GLY A 119 -5.45 -1.75 -10.64
CA GLY A 119 -6.14 -0.68 -9.95
C GLY A 119 -6.17 0.59 -10.80
N THR A 120 -7.12 1.46 -10.52
CA THR A 120 -7.23 2.79 -11.13
C THR A 120 -7.24 3.89 -10.04
N GLY A 121 -6.78 5.10 -10.38
CA GLY A 121 -6.82 6.26 -9.47
C GLY A 121 -5.47 6.69 -8.86
N PHE A 122 -5.51 7.73 -8.02
CA PHE A 122 -4.33 8.37 -7.42
C PHE A 122 -3.72 7.48 -6.33
N GLY A 123 -2.59 6.83 -6.63
CA GLY A 123 -1.89 5.91 -5.72
C GLY A 123 -1.53 4.61 -6.44
N PRO A 124 -2.49 3.67 -6.61
CA PRO A 124 -2.30 2.45 -7.39
C PRO A 124 -2.51 2.72 -8.88
N CYS A 125 -1.83 3.73 -9.45
CA CYS A 125 -1.91 4.02 -10.90
C CYS A 125 -1.50 2.82 -11.78
N LEU A 126 -0.90 1.79 -11.16
CA LEU A 126 -0.50 0.55 -11.80
C LEU A 126 -1.34 -0.63 -11.26
N GLY A 127 -1.61 -0.72 -9.95
CA GLY A 127 -2.26 -1.88 -9.33
C GLY A 127 -1.46 -2.36 -8.11
N ASP A 128 -1.75 -3.56 -7.62
CA ASP A 128 -1.06 -4.21 -6.49
C ASP A 128 -0.46 -5.55 -6.93
N LEU A 129 0.84 -5.72 -6.68
CA LEU A 129 1.59 -6.96 -6.95
C LEU A 129 1.87 -7.66 -5.62
N ARG A 130 1.31 -8.86 -5.44
CA ARG A 130 1.50 -9.67 -4.24
C ARG A 130 2.24 -10.96 -4.53
N ILE A 131 3.15 -11.32 -3.62
CA ILE A 131 3.82 -12.61 -3.60
C ILE A 131 3.34 -13.35 -2.34
N SER A 132 2.77 -14.53 -2.54
CA SER A 132 2.39 -15.42 -1.45
C SER A 132 3.23 -16.68 -1.53
N ARG A 133 3.93 -17.04 -0.44
CA ARG A 133 4.71 -18.27 -0.35
C ARG A 133 4.16 -19.17 0.74
N GLN A 134 4.17 -20.47 0.48
CA GLN A 134 3.79 -21.50 1.42
C GLN A 134 4.97 -22.45 1.63
N THR A 135 5.27 -22.73 2.90
CA THR A 135 6.24 -23.74 3.31
C THR A 135 5.50 -24.88 3.99
N VAL A 136 5.61 -26.09 3.46
CA VAL A 136 4.95 -27.29 3.98
C VAL A 136 6.01 -28.29 4.41
N SER A 137 5.94 -28.74 5.66
CA SER A 137 6.73 -29.89 6.12
C SER A 137 5.93 -31.15 5.83
N ASN A 138 6.45 -31.99 4.95
CA ASN A 138 5.87 -33.28 4.59
C ASN A 138 6.61 -34.40 5.31
N TYR A 139 5.90 -35.48 5.66
CA TYR A 139 6.49 -36.68 6.22
C TYR A 139 5.79 -37.91 5.65
N GLN A 140 6.54 -38.97 5.41
CA GLN A 140 6.00 -40.28 5.09
C GLN A 140 6.13 -41.18 6.32
N ALA A 141 5.00 -41.55 6.90
CA ALA A 141 4.96 -42.57 7.93
C ALA A 141 5.20 -43.94 7.29
N GLN A 142 6.06 -44.76 7.90
CA GLN A 142 6.23 -46.17 7.55
C GLN A 142 5.09 -47.01 8.11
#